data_AF-A0A2M7L2Q1-F1
#
_entry.id   AF-A0A2M7L2Q1-F1
#
_cell.length_a   1.000
_cell.length_b   1.000
_cell.length_c   1.000
_cell.angle_alpha   90.00
_cell.angle_beta   90.00
_cell.angle_gamma   90.00
#
_symmetry.space_group_name_H-M   'P 1'
#
loop_
_entity.id
_entity.type
_entity.pdbx_description
1 polymer ?
#
loop_
_entity_poly.entity_id
_entity_poly.type
_entity_poly.pdbx_seq_one_letter_code
_entity_poly.pdbx_strand_id
1 'polypeptide(L)'
;MRRTEVLQEIRMMRFYEAYHGWSRGHLTQDEAGILPGMSGRNFRRDVGRYHENGEAGLLDKRLSQASHRCAPLDEVLQLTDMYSERYHGWNVKHFYSFNSSQE
;
A
#
# COMPACT_ATOMS: atom_id res chain seq x y z
N MET A 1 -3.16 12.98 -2.49
CA MET A 1 -2.39 11.71 -2.62
C MET A 1 -1.86 11.32 -1.26
N ARG A 2 -2.07 10.07 -0.84
CA ARG A 2 -1.56 9.52 0.42
C ARG A 2 -0.03 9.38 0.33
N ARG A 3 0.69 9.55 1.44
CA ARG A 3 2.17 9.41 1.48
C ARG A 3 2.66 8.11 0.85
N THR A 4 1.93 7.02 1.05
CA THR A 4 2.26 5.70 0.52
C THR A 4 2.15 5.61 -1.01
N GLU A 5 1.19 6.32 -1.61
CA GLU A 5 1.05 6.40 -3.07
C GLU A 5 2.24 7.17 -3.68
N VAL A 6 2.61 8.29 -3.07
CA VAL A 6 3.80 9.07 -3.48
C VAL A 6 5.07 8.22 -3.42
N LEU A 7 5.26 7.44 -2.36
CA LEU A 7 6.42 6.57 -2.22
C LEU A 7 6.44 5.46 -3.28
N GLN A 8 5.27 4.93 -3.66
CA GLN A 8 5.16 3.94 -4.72
C GLN A 8 5.53 4.54 -6.09
N GLU A 9 5.06 5.74 -6.39
CA GLU A 9 5.40 6.45 -7.64
C GLU A 9 6.91 6.75 -7.72
N ILE A 10 7.50 7.26 -6.65
CA ILE A 10 8.95 7.51 -6.58
C ILE A 10 9.74 6.21 -6.80
N ARG A 11 9.31 5.13 -6.15
CA ARG A 11 9.93 3.81 -6.32
C ARG A 11 9.84 3.32 -7.77
N MET A 12 8.70 3.49 -8.43
CA MET A 12 8.54 3.11 -9.84
C MET A 12 9.43 3.93 -10.77
N MET A 13 9.48 5.26 -10.57
CA MET A 13 10.38 6.14 -11.32
C MET A 13 11.84 5.70 -11.18
N ARG A 14 12.30 5.40 -9.95
CA ARG A 14 13.67 4.90 -9.72
C ARG A 14 13.91 3.50 -10.26
N PHE A 15 12.92 2.62 -10.21
CA PHE A 15 13.00 1.31 -10.85
C PHE A 15 13.21 1.45 -12.36
N TYR A 16 12.48 2.35 -13.02
CA TYR A 16 12.64 2.56 -14.46
C TYR A 16 14.01 3.10 -14.85
N GLU A 17 14.52 4.08 -14.10
CA GLU A 17 15.87 4.58 -14.26
C GLU A 17 16.91 3.44 -14.14
N ALA A 18 16.79 2.63 -13.08
CA ALA A 18 17.63 1.47 -12.85
C ALA A 18 17.53 0.41 -13.96
N TYR A 19 16.30 0.10 -14.38
CA TYR A 19 16.01 -0.87 -15.44
C TYR A 19 16.60 -0.44 -16.78
N HIS A 20 16.47 0.83 -17.15
CA HIS A 20 17.08 1.36 -18.37
C HIS A 20 18.61 1.34 -18.32
N GLY A 21 19.21 1.72 -17.19
CA GLY A 21 20.66 1.66 -17.01
C GLY A 21 21.20 0.23 -17.09
N TRP A 22 20.55 -0.71 -16.41
CA TRP A 22 20.93 -2.12 -16.43
C TRP A 22 20.71 -2.78 -17.80
N SER A 23 19.54 -2.56 -18.43
CA SER A 23 19.22 -3.17 -19.74
C SER A 23 20.13 -2.70 -20.88
N ARG A 24 20.72 -1.51 -20.76
CA ARG A 24 21.73 -0.98 -21.70
C ARG A 24 23.17 -1.41 -21.35
N GLY A 25 23.36 -2.16 -20.27
CA GLY A 25 24.68 -2.59 -19.80
C GLY A 25 25.51 -1.48 -19.15
N HIS A 26 24.90 -0.35 -18.77
CA HIS A 26 25.58 0.73 -18.07
C HIS A 26 25.67 0.50 -16.56
N LEU A 27 24.79 -0.35 -16.02
CA LEU A 27 24.76 -0.70 -14.60
C LEU A 27 24.79 -2.22 -14.43
N THR A 28 25.52 -2.68 -13.43
CA THR A 28 25.34 -4.02 -12.87
C THR A 28 24.01 -4.08 -12.10
N GLN A 29 23.54 -5.29 -11.78
CA GLN A 29 22.30 -5.45 -11.01
C GLN A 29 22.40 -4.89 -9.59
N ASP A 30 23.59 -4.93 -8.98
CA ASP A 30 23.81 -4.39 -7.64
C ASP A 30 23.78 -2.86 -7.66
N GLU A 31 24.42 -2.22 -8.66
CA GLU A 31 24.34 -0.76 -8.85
C GLU A 31 22.91 -0.30 -9.17
N ALA A 32 22.21 -1.03 -10.03
CA ALA A 32 20.83 -0.73 -10.37
C ALA A 32 19.89 -0.82 -9.15
N GLY A 33 20.16 -1.72 -8.20
CA GLY A 33 19.37 -1.83 -6.97
C GLY A 33 19.45 -0.59 -6.06
N ILE A 34 20.57 0.14 -6.07
CA ILE A 34 20.80 1.30 -5.21
C ILE A 34 19.82 2.44 -5.54
N LEU A 35 19.49 2.65 -6.82
CA LEU A 35 18.62 3.73 -7.30
C LEU A 35 17.23 3.73 -6.63
N PRO A 36 16.48 2.61 -6.62
CA PRO A 36 15.21 2.49 -5.88
C PRO A 36 15.40 2.14 -4.39
N GLY A 37 16.63 2.13 -3.87
CA GLY A 37 16.93 1.88 -2.45
C GLY A 37 16.79 0.42 -2.02
N MET A 38 17.14 -0.54 -2.88
CA MET A 38 17.04 -1.97 -2.58
C MET A 38 18.33 -2.73 -2.93
N SER A 39 18.41 -4.01 -2.53
CA SER A 39 19.52 -4.87 -2.94
C SER A 39 19.39 -5.30 -4.41
N GLY A 40 20.51 -5.65 -5.07
CA GLY A 40 20.47 -6.19 -6.43
C GLY A 40 19.63 -7.47 -6.57
N ARG A 41 19.53 -8.28 -5.51
CA ARG A 41 18.61 -9.43 -5.45
C ARG A 41 17.14 -9.00 -5.58
N ASN A 42 16.73 -7.94 -4.87
CA ASN A 42 15.36 -7.44 -4.94
C ASN A 42 15.09 -6.82 -6.31
N PHE A 43 16.05 -6.05 -6.84
CA PHE A 43 15.96 -5.48 -8.19
C PHE A 43 15.75 -6.58 -9.25
N ARG A 44 16.55 -7.66 -9.22
CA ARG A 44 16.39 -8.81 -10.13
C ARG A 44 15.01 -9.45 -10.03
N ARG A 45 14.45 -9.57 -8.82
CA ARG A 45 13.09 -10.11 -8.63
C ARG A 45 12.03 -9.20 -9.21
N ASP A 46 12.20 -7.89 -9.06
CA ASP A 46 11.28 -6.91 -9.62
C ASP A 46 11.37 -6.87 -11.15
N VAL A 47 12.56 -7.02 -11.74
CA VAL A 47 12.73 -7.24 -13.18
C VAL A 47 11.92 -8.46 -13.66
N GLY A 48 12.01 -9.58 -12.94
CA GLY A 48 11.19 -10.77 -13.25
C GLY A 48 9.69 -10.48 -13.22
N ARG A 49 9.20 -9.84 -12.15
CA ARG A 49 7.79 -9.45 -12.03
C ARG A 49 7.35 -8.48 -13.12
N TYR A 50 8.22 -7.55 -13.50
CA TYR A 50 7.98 -6.57 -14.55
C TYR A 50 7.90 -7.24 -15.93
N HIS A 51 8.76 -8.23 -16.21
CA HIS A 51 8.63 -9.01 -17.45
C HIS A 51 7.36 -9.85 -17.49
N GLU A 52 6.92 -10.41 -16.35
CA GLU A 52 5.71 -11.23 -16.28
C GLU A 52 4.42 -10.39 -16.37
N ASN A 53 4.36 -9.26 -15.67
CA ASN A 53 3.10 -8.53 -15.43
C ASN A 53 3.18 -7.02 -15.74
N GLY A 54 4.29 -6.55 -16.33
CA GLY A 54 4.53 -5.12 -16.56
C GLY A 54 4.52 -4.33 -15.24
N GLU A 55 3.99 -3.10 -15.30
CA GLU A 55 3.85 -2.22 -14.14
C GLU A 55 3.06 -2.83 -13.00
N ALA A 56 2.02 -3.61 -13.31
CA ALA A 56 1.17 -4.25 -12.31
C ALA A 56 1.97 -5.21 -11.41
N GLY A 57 3.07 -5.78 -11.92
CA GLY A 57 3.99 -6.62 -11.15
C GLY A 57 4.78 -5.85 -10.08
N LEU A 58 4.86 -4.54 -10.17
CA LEU A 58 5.63 -3.67 -9.26
C LEU A 58 4.75 -2.93 -8.24
N LEU A 59 3.43 -2.98 -8.41
CA LEU A 59 2.50 -2.26 -7.53
C LEU A 59 2.42 -2.92 -6.14
N ASP A 60 2.38 -2.09 -5.09
CA ASP A 60 2.05 -2.58 -3.76
C ASP A 60 0.56 -2.89 -3.69
N LYS A 61 0.23 -4.18 -3.73
CA LYS A 61 -1.16 -4.65 -3.72
C LYS A 61 -1.94 -4.20 -2.49
N ARG A 62 -1.26 -3.86 -1.39
CA ARG A 62 -1.91 -3.32 -0.18
C ARG A 62 -2.44 -1.91 -0.36
N LEU A 63 -1.91 -1.17 -1.34
CA LEU A 63 -2.38 0.17 -1.68
C LEU A 63 -3.55 0.13 -2.65
N SER A 64 -3.62 -0.90 -3.50
CA SER A 64 -4.69 -1.10 -4.47
C SER A 64 -5.88 -1.92 -3.95
N GLN A 65 -5.76 -2.58 -2.79
CA GLN A 65 -6.80 -3.45 -2.24
C GLN A 65 -7.19 -3.04 -0.81
N ALA A 66 -8.49 -3.05 -0.55
CA ALA A 66 -9.00 -2.97 0.82
C ALA A 66 -8.51 -4.20 1.61
N SER A 67 -8.17 -3.97 2.89
CA SER A 67 -7.80 -5.06 3.79
C SER A 67 -9.00 -5.98 4.02
N HIS A 68 -8.81 -7.29 3.94
CA HIS A 68 -9.82 -8.28 4.34
C HIS A 68 -10.23 -8.19 5.82
N ARG A 69 -9.47 -7.44 6.64
CA ARG A 69 -9.79 -7.17 8.04
C ARG A 69 -10.64 -5.90 8.22
N CYS A 70 -10.92 -5.16 7.15
CA CYS A 70 -11.76 -3.98 7.20
C CYS A 70 -13.22 -4.42 7.25
N ALA A 71 -14.00 -3.87 8.18
CA ALA A 71 -15.44 -4.08 8.22
C ALA A 71 -16.09 -3.54 6.92
N PRO A 72 -17.20 -4.14 6.48
CA PRO A 72 -18.02 -3.61 5.39
C PRO A 72 -18.36 -2.12 5.58
N LEU A 73 -18.40 -1.36 4.48
CA LEU A 73 -18.60 0.10 4.56
C LEU A 73 -19.97 0.47 5.14
N ASP A 74 -21.00 -0.29 4.79
CA ASP A 74 -22.36 -0.16 5.31
C ASP A 74 -22.40 -0.32 6.83
N GLU A 75 -21.70 -1.30 7.39
CA GLU A 75 -21.58 -1.49 8.84
C GLU A 75 -20.86 -0.31 9.51
N VAL A 76 -19.76 0.15 8.90
CA VAL A 76 -19.01 1.32 9.41
C VAL A 76 -19.88 2.58 9.41
N LEU A 77 -20.63 2.82 8.33
CA LEU A 77 -21.52 3.98 8.25
C LEU A 77 -22.64 3.89 9.29
N GLN A 78 -23.29 2.73 9.41
CA GLN A 78 -24.35 2.52 10.40
C GLN A 78 -23.87 2.77 11.84
N LEU A 79 -22.70 2.22 12.20
CA LEU A 79 -22.11 2.44 13.53
C LEU A 79 -21.72 3.91 13.76
N THR A 80 -21.18 4.57 12.73
CA THR A 80 -20.75 5.97 12.83
C THR A 80 -21.96 6.90 12.98
N ASP A 81 -23.01 6.68 12.20
CA ASP A 81 -24.26 7.45 12.28
C ASP A 81 -24.92 7.25 13.64
N MET A 82 -25.05 6.00 14.11
CA MET A 82 -25.60 5.70 15.43
C MET A 82 -24.82 6.40 16.56
N TYR A 83 -23.49 6.33 16.54
CA TYR A 83 -22.65 7.03 17.51
C TYR A 83 -22.90 8.54 17.46
N SER A 84 -22.93 9.11 16.25
CA SER A 84 -23.09 10.54 16.04
C SER A 84 -24.46 11.03 16.49
N GLU A 85 -25.55 10.33 16.21
CA GLU A 85 -26.91 10.80 16.46
C GLU A 85 -27.39 10.56 17.89
N ARG A 86 -26.98 9.44 18.50
CA ARG A 86 -27.59 8.96 19.76
C ARG A 86 -26.68 9.04 20.98
N TYR A 87 -25.37 9.12 20.77
CA TYR A 87 -24.37 9.04 21.84
C TYR A 87 -23.50 10.31 21.92
N HIS A 88 -24.08 11.46 21.62
CA HIS A 88 -23.43 12.75 21.81
C HIS A 88 -22.89 12.91 23.24
N GLY A 89 -21.61 13.30 23.36
CA GLY A 89 -20.93 13.49 24.64
C GLY A 89 -20.31 12.21 25.23
N TRP A 90 -20.56 11.03 24.65
CA TRP A 90 -19.80 9.84 24.99
C TRP A 90 -18.43 9.89 24.31
N ASN A 91 -17.44 9.24 24.92
CA ASN A 91 -16.19 8.95 24.23
C ASN A 91 -16.31 7.63 23.46
N VAL A 92 -15.46 7.46 22.44
CA VAL A 92 -15.44 6.27 21.58
C VAL A 92 -15.29 4.97 22.39
N LYS A 93 -14.51 4.98 23.47
CA LYS A 93 -14.29 3.80 24.32
C LYS A 93 -15.57 3.35 25.02
N HIS A 94 -16.35 4.28 25.57
CA HIS A 94 -17.63 3.97 26.24
C HIS A 94 -18.65 3.43 25.24
N PHE A 95 -18.73 4.06 24.07
CA PHE A 95 -19.60 3.58 23.00
C PHE A 95 -19.21 2.19 22.53
N TYR A 96 -17.92 1.94 22.28
CA TYR A 96 -17.41 0.62 21.91
C TYR A 96 -17.74 -0.44 22.96
N SER A 97 -17.44 -0.19 24.24
CA SER A 97 -17.74 -1.14 25.30
C SER A 97 -19.24 -1.43 25.45
N PHE A 98 -20.10 -0.42 25.29
CA PHE A 98 -21.55 -0.63 25.28
C PHE A 98 -21.99 -1.46 24.07
N ASN A 99 -21.55 -1.09 22.86
CA ASN A 99 -21.96 -1.75 21.62
C ASN A 99 -21.49 -3.22 21.57
N SER A 100 -20.25 -3.50 21.99
CA SER A 100 -19.72 -4.87 22.07
C SER A 100 -20.36 -5.73 23.16
N SER A 101 -21.19 -5.15 24.03
CA SER A 101 -21.97 -5.90 25.02
C SER A 101 -23.38 -6.25 24.53
N GLN A 102 -23.77 -5.77 23.34
CA GLN A 102 -25.09 -5.98 22.72
C GLN A 102 -25.06 -7.06 21.63
N GLU A 103 -23.88 -7.51 21.21
CA GLU A 103 -23.65 -8.70 20.36
C GLU A 103 -23.47 -9.97 21.20
#